data_AF-A0A7C2VJV2-F1
#
_entry.id   AF-A0A7C2VJV2-F1
#
_cell.length_a   1.000
_cell.length_b   1.000
_cell.length_c   1.000
_cell.angle_alpha   90.00
_cell.angle_beta   90.00
_cell.angle_gamma   90.00
#
_symmetry.space_group_name_H-M   'P 1'
#
loop_
_entity.id
_entity.type
_entity.pdbx_description
1 polymer ?
#
loop_
_entity_poly.entity_id
_entity_poly.type
_entity_poly.pdbx_seq_one_letter_code
_entity_poly.pdbx_strand_id
1 'polypeptide(L)'
;MGVSLPEGLGFPYDFREGQEEALRFIAMNAGWRNVCLNAPTGFGKTVVILSALLPRRAPIIWAVRTGNEADRPVEELKLFNERCGCNFFGFSFRGKRDMCLLAREMEVRDPDAVSYLCRVKKGKGECRYYENLKWFDTEPMAEKPLIYAEVMEACSREEVCPYYAQQRLLPLADLVALSYNYIVNEEMSWTIRSRLPFERCFLVVDEAHNL
;
A
#
# COMPACT_ATOMS: atom_id res chain seq x y z
N MET A 1 -6.61 -19.23 -30.33
CA MET A 1 -5.18 -19.34 -30.00
C MET A 1 -5.07 -19.29 -28.49
N GLY A 2 -4.79 -20.43 -27.85
CA GLY A 2 -4.73 -20.52 -26.40
C GLY A 2 -3.51 -19.78 -25.88
N VAL A 3 -3.74 -18.65 -25.21
CA VAL A 3 -2.69 -17.92 -24.52
C VAL A 3 -2.63 -18.49 -23.11
N SER A 4 -1.55 -19.22 -22.83
CA SER A 4 -1.22 -19.73 -21.50
C SER A 4 -1.16 -18.56 -20.52
N LEU A 5 -1.66 -18.78 -19.29
CA LEU A 5 -1.43 -17.85 -18.19
C LEU A 5 0.08 -17.57 -18.08
N PRO A 6 0.51 -16.36 -17.66
CA PRO A 6 1.90 -16.19 -17.27
C PRO A 6 2.26 -17.30 -16.28
N GLU A 7 3.25 -18.12 -16.61
CA GLU A 7 3.77 -19.11 -15.67
C GLU A 7 4.18 -18.36 -14.40
N GLY A 8 3.62 -18.77 -13.26
CA GLY A 8 3.98 -18.19 -11.97
C GLY A 8 2.99 -17.16 -11.46
N LEU A 9 1.85 -17.64 -10.98
CA LEU A 9 1.49 -17.65 -9.56
C LEU A 9 0.09 -18.30 -9.42
N GLY A 10 -0.17 -18.96 -8.29
CA GLY A 10 -1.48 -19.57 -8.03
C GLY A 10 -2.61 -18.55 -7.91
N PHE A 11 -3.85 -19.02 -8.00
CA PHE A 11 -5.04 -18.27 -7.56
C PHE A 11 -5.46 -18.83 -6.18
N PRO A 12 -5.65 -18.00 -5.14
CA PRO A 12 -5.77 -18.48 -3.76
C PRO A 12 -7.16 -19.09 -3.41
N TYR A 13 -8.06 -19.19 -4.38
CA TYR A 13 -9.41 -19.74 -4.21
C TYR A 13 -9.78 -20.59 -5.43
N ASP A 14 -10.95 -21.23 -5.39
CA ASP A 14 -11.59 -21.69 -6.61
C ASP A 14 -12.16 -20.50 -7.38
N PHE A 15 -11.99 -20.50 -8.70
CA PHE A 15 -12.53 -19.45 -9.54
C PHE A 15 -14.07 -19.43 -9.47
N ARG A 16 -14.62 -18.24 -9.29
CA ARG A 16 -16.04 -17.93 -9.51
C ARG A 16 -16.27 -17.55 -10.96
N GLU A 17 -17.52 -17.60 -11.39
CA GLU A 17 -17.93 -17.23 -12.74
C GLU A 17 -17.36 -15.85 -13.14
N GLY A 18 -16.73 -15.79 -14.31
CA GLY A 18 -16.12 -14.58 -14.88
C GLY A 18 -14.78 -14.14 -14.29
N GLN A 19 -14.31 -14.69 -13.16
CA GLN A 19 -13.05 -14.26 -12.55
C GLN A 19 -11.82 -14.63 -13.40
N GLU A 20 -11.78 -15.83 -13.97
CA GLU A 20 -10.65 -16.25 -14.81
C GLU A 20 -10.55 -15.40 -16.09
N GLU A 21 -11.70 -15.09 -16.70
CA GLU A 21 -11.77 -14.19 -17.85
C GLU A 21 -11.30 -12.78 -17.50
N ALA A 22 -11.78 -12.24 -16.37
CA ALA A 22 -11.36 -10.92 -15.89
C ALA A 22 -9.85 -10.87 -15.59
N LEU A 23 -9.30 -11.91 -14.95
CA LEU A 23 -7.87 -12.02 -14.69
C LEU A 23 -7.08 -11.99 -16.00
N ARG A 24 -7.44 -12.83 -16.97
CA ARG A 24 -6.77 -12.89 -18.28
C ARG A 24 -6.87 -11.55 -19.00
N PHE A 25 -8.04 -10.92 -18.96
CA PHE A 25 -8.26 -9.61 -19.55
C PHE A 25 -7.34 -8.55 -18.93
N ILE A 26 -7.23 -8.48 -17.60
CA ILE A 26 -6.33 -7.54 -16.92
C ILE A 26 -4.88 -7.85 -17.27
N ALA A 27 -4.45 -9.11 -17.16
CA ALA A 27 -3.07 -9.53 -17.40
C ALA A 27 -2.58 -9.18 -18.82
N MET A 28 -3.46 -9.28 -19.82
CA MET A 28 -3.15 -8.97 -21.22
C MET A 28 -3.15 -7.46 -21.53
N ASN A 29 -3.87 -6.66 -20.76
CA ASN A 29 -4.16 -5.26 -21.13
C ASN A 29 -3.53 -4.22 -20.21
N ALA A 30 -3.35 -4.53 -18.93
CA ALA A 30 -2.72 -3.64 -17.97
C ALA A 30 -1.26 -3.38 -18.38
N GLY A 31 -0.90 -2.09 -18.50
CA GLY A 31 0.43 -1.63 -18.91
C GLY A 31 0.53 -1.16 -20.35
N TRP A 32 -0.40 -1.56 -21.22
CA TRP A 32 -0.55 -0.97 -22.57
C TRP A 32 -1.70 0.05 -22.62
N ARG A 33 -2.76 -0.20 -21.87
CA ARG A 33 -3.94 0.66 -21.77
C ARG A 33 -4.52 0.68 -20.36
N ASN A 34 -5.37 1.67 -20.11
CA ASN A 34 -6.20 1.70 -18.91
C ASN A 34 -7.32 0.66 -19.01
N VAL A 35 -7.59 -0.04 -17.91
CA VAL A 35 -8.61 -1.08 -17.82
C VAL A 35 -9.67 -0.67 -16.80
N CYS A 36 -10.93 -0.65 -17.21
CA CYS A 36 -12.07 -0.45 -16.33
C CYS A 36 -12.77 -1.80 -16.10
N LEU A 37 -12.76 -2.27 -14.85
CA LEU A 37 -13.47 -3.49 -14.45
C LEU A 37 -14.76 -3.10 -13.71
N ASN A 38 -15.91 -3.40 -14.31
CA ASN A 38 -17.19 -3.30 -13.63
C ASN A 38 -17.62 -4.69 -13.16
N ALA A 39 -17.64 -4.91 -11.84
CA ALA A 39 -18.01 -6.17 -11.24
C ALA A 39 -18.77 -5.94 -9.92
N PRO A 40 -19.77 -6.79 -9.59
CA PRO A 40 -20.58 -6.63 -8.39
C PRO A 40 -19.76 -6.84 -7.11
N THR A 41 -20.24 -6.30 -6.00
CA THR A 41 -19.68 -6.59 -4.67
C THR A 41 -19.68 -8.09 -4.41
N GLY A 42 -18.59 -8.61 -3.85
CA GLY A 42 -18.41 -10.06 -3.65
C GLY A 42 -17.86 -10.80 -4.87
N PHE A 43 -17.64 -10.13 -6.01
CA PHE A 43 -16.93 -10.73 -7.16
C PHE A 43 -15.48 -11.13 -6.84
N GLY A 44 -14.86 -10.54 -5.81
CA GLY A 44 -13.43 -10.77 -5.52
C GLY A 44 -12.51 -9.97 -6.44
N LYS A 45 -12.88 -8.71 -6.74
CA LYS A 45 -12.08 -7.79 -7.57
C LYS A 45 -10.62 -7.74 -7.11
N THR A 46 -10.40 -7.64 -5.80
CA THR A 46 -9.07 -7.53 -5.19
C THR A 46 -8.15 -8.69 -5.57
N VAL A 47 -8.57 -9.93 -5.29
CA VAL A 47 -7.76 -11.12 -5.62
C VAL A 47 -7.53 -11.27 -7.11
N VAL A 48 -8.53 -10.99 -7.95
CA VAL A 48 -8.40 -11.05 -9.41
C VAL A 48 -7.33 -10.09 -9.91
N ILE A 49 -7.35 -8.84 -9.43
CA ILE A 49 -6.38 -7.82 -9.82
C ILE A 49 -4.97 -8.17 -9.28
N LEU A 50 -4.85 -8.58 -8.01
CA LEU A 50 -3.56 -8.99 -7.45
C LEU A 50 -2.95 -10.15 -8.23
N SER A 51 -3.75 -11.19 -8.54
CA SER A 51 -3.30 -12.35 -9.31
C SER A 51 -2.87 -11.99 -10.73
N ALA A 52 -3.47 -10.96 -11.33
CA ALA A 52 -3.11 -10.49 -12.67
C ALA A 52 -1.83 -9.62 -12.68
N LEU A 53 -1.60 -8.83 -11.63
CA LEU A 53 -0.56 -7.80 -11.61
C LEU A 53 0.72 -8.21 -10.88
N LEU A 54 0.63 -8.95 -9.77
CA LEU A 54 1.80 -9.37 -8.99
C LEU A 54 2.84 -10.17 -9.80
N PRO A 55 2.45 -11.10 -10.71
CA PRO A 55 3.43 -11.81 -11.57
C PRO A 55 4.26 -10.88 -12.45
N ARG A 56 3.80 -9.65 -12.69
CA ARG A 56 4.51 -8.67 -13.54
C ARG A 56 5.69 -8.01 -12.85
N ARG A 57 5.86 -8.24 -11.53
CA ARG A 57 7.00 -7.73 -10.72
C ARG A 57 7.21 -6.22 -10.86
N ALA A 58 6.12 -5.48 -11.06
CA ALA A 58 6.10 -4.03 -10.99
C ALA A 58 5.23 -3.64 -9.79
N PRO A 59 5.65 -2.67 -8.97
CA PRO A 59 4.90 -2.28 -7.78
C PRO A 59 3.47 -1.85 -8.11
N ILE A 60 2.55 -2.22 -7.24
CA ILE A 60 1.13 -1.87 -7.34
C ILE A 60 0.85 -0.78 -6.32
N ILE A 61 0.36 0.37 -6.78
CA ILE A 61 -0.22 1.38 -5.90
C ILE A 61 -1.73 1.19 -5.93
N TRP A 62 -2.29 0.76 -4.79
CA TRP A 62 -3.71 0.54 -4.62
C TRP A 62 -4.35 1.74 -3.93
N ALA A 63 -4.97 2.60 -4.73
CA ALA A 63 -5.63 3.77 -4.22
C ALA A 63 -7.08 3.44 -3.80
N VAL A 64 -7.45 3.91 -2.60
CA VAL A 64 -8.78 3.76 -1.98
C VAL A 64 -9.32 5.12 -1.53
N ARG A 65 -10.61 5.19 -1.21
CA ARG A 65 -11.25 6.46 -0.79
C ARG A 65 -10.72 6.94 0.54
N THR A 66 -10.75 6.07 1.54
CA THR A 66 -10.32 6.39 2.90
C THR A 66 -9.11 5.58 3.29
N GLY A 67 -8.28 6.11 4.18
CA GLY A 67 -7.18 5.33 4.75
C GLY A 67 -7.67 3.98 5.26
N ASN A 68 -8.80 3.92 5.96
CA ASN A 68 -9.32 2.70 6.60
C ASN A 68 -9.60 1.55 5.63
N GLU A 69 -9.80 1.85 4.35
CA GLU A 69 -10.00 0.83 3.31
C GLU A 69 -8.67 0.29 2.78
N ALA A 70 -7.54 0.96 3.04
CA ALA A 70 -6.22 0.58 2.54
C ALA A 70 -5.69 -0.70 3.19
N ASP A 71 -6.24 -1.12 4.33
CA ASP A 71 -5.84 -2.38 4.96
C ASP A 71 -6.37 -3.59 4.16
N ARG A 72 -7.53 -3.46 3.49
CA ARG A 72 -8.20 -4.60 2.83
C ARG A 72 -7.37 -5.23 1.71
N PRO A 73 -6.75 -4.48 0.78
CA PRO A 73 -5.88 -5.08 -0.24
C PRO A 73 -4.65 -5.76 0.36
N VAL A 74 -4.16 -5.27 1.50
CA VAL A 74 -2.99 -5.84 2.19
C VAL A 74 -3.37 -7.13 2.93
N GLU A 75 -4.56 -7.18 3.54
CA GLU A 75 -5.12 -8.41 4.11
C GLU A 75 -5.32 -9.48 3.04
N GLU A 76 -5.83 -9.10 1.86
CA GLU A 76 -5.94 -10.03 0.73
C GLU A 76 -4.56 -10.50 0.25
N LEU A 77 -3.55 -9.61 0.22
CA LEU A 77 -2.17 -9.99 -0.10
C LEU A 77 -1.60 -11.02 0.89
N LYS A 78 -1.93 -10.92 2.19
CA LYS A 78 -1.52 -11.92 3.18
C LYS A 78 -2.09 -13.30 2.85
N LEU A 79 -3.39 -13.38 2.59
CA LEU A 79 -4.05 -14.64 2.20
C LEU A 79 -3.50 -15.19 0.89
N PHE A 80 -3.25 -14.30 -0.07
CA PHE A 80 -2.65 -14.67 -1.33
C PHE A 80 -1.25 -15.29 -1.14
N ASN A 81 -0.37 -14.66 -0.35
CA ASN A 81 0.94 -15.20 -0.02
C ASN A 81 0.86 -16.57 0.67
N GLU A 82 0.00 -16.69 1.68
CA GLU A 82 -0.20 -17.93 2.44
C GLU A 82 -0.64 -19.09 1.53
N ARG A 83 -1.66 -18.86 0.70
CA ARG A 83 -2.30 -19.92 -0.09
C ARG A 83 -1.55 -20.26 -1.38
N CYS A 84 -0.84 -19.29 -1.95
CA CYS A 84 -0.05 -19.48 -3.17
C CYS A 84 1.42 -19.79 -2.88
N GLY A 85 1.85 -19.84 -1.61
CA GLY A 85 3.25 -20.10 -1.23
C GLY A 85 4.21 -19.01 -1.71
N CYS A 86 3.77 -17.75 -1.65
CA CYS A 86 4.49 -16.59 -2.17
C CYS A 86 4.93 -15.65 -1.02
N ASN A 87 5.81 -14.69 -1.32
CA ASN A 87 6.43 -13.83 -0.32
C ASN A 87 6.44 -12.34 -0.73
N PHE A 88 5.38 -11.85 -1.36
CA PHE A 88 5.31 -10.43 -1.72
C PHE A 88 5.22 -9.55 -0.49
N PHE A 89 5.91 -8.41 -0.53
CA PHE A 89 5.82 -7.40 0.49
C PHE A 89 4.82 -6.32 0.09
N GLY A 90 3.92 -5.98 1.01
CA GLY A 90 3.03 -4.85 0.80
C GLY A 90 2.50 -4.28 2.09
N PHE A 91 2.11 -3.01 2.07
CA PHE A 91 1.63 -2.36 3.28
C PHE A 91 0.62 -1.25 3.01
N SER A 92 -0.16 -0.93 4.04
CA SER A 92 -1.13 0.15 3.99
C SER A 92 -0.46 1.45 4.46
N PHE A 93 -0.31 2.42 3.57
CA PHE A 93 0.30 3.70 3.86
C PHE A 93 -0.71 4.69 4.45
N ARG A 94 -0.35 5.34 5.57
CA ARG A 94 -1.22 6.31 6.27
C ARG A 94 -0.56 7.67 6.50
N GLY A 95 -1.38 8.70 6.74
CA GLY A 95 -0.89 10.05 7.00
C GLY A 95 -0.35 10.25 8.42
N LYS A 96 0.27 11.41 8.64
CA LYS A 96 0.85 11.79 9.94
C LYS A 96 -0.16 11.74 11.09
N ARG A 97 -1.41 12.16 10.85
CA ARG A 97 -2.49 12.11 11.85
C ARG A 97 -2.63 10.72 12.45
N ASP A 98 -2.65 9.70 11.60
CA ASP A 98 -2.86 8.32 12.03
C ASP A 98 -1.54 7.72 12.58
N MET A 99 -0.38 8.18 12.08
CA MET A 99 0.92 7.54 12.31
C MET A 99 1.84 8.22 13.33
N CYS A 100 1.51 9.39 13.87
CA CYS A 100 2.41 10.16 14.73
C CYS A 100 2.30 9.76 16.22
N LEU A 101 3.33 9.11 16.75
CA LEU A 101 3.41 8.75 18.17
C LEU A 101 3.45 9.97 19.09
N LEU A 102 4.30 10.96 18.79
CA LEU A 102 4.41 12.18 19.60
C LEU A 102 3.09 12.95 19.68
N ALA A 103 2.33 13.01 18.58
CA ALA A 103 1.02 13.66 18.60
C ALA A 103 0.02 12.92 19.49
N ARG A 104 0.08 11.58 19.55
CA ARG A 104 -0.76 10.77 20.47
C ARG A 104 -0.42 11.05 21.92
N GLU A 105 0.87 11.14 22.26
CA GLU A 105 1.34 11.48 23.62
C GLU A 105 0.90 12.88 24.05
N MET A 106 0.87 13.82 23.11
CA MET A 106 0.43 15.20 23.34
C MET A 106 -1.08 15.40 23.12
N GLU A 107 -1.82 14.33 22.86
CA GLU A 107 -3.26 14.33 22.56
C GLU A 107 -3.69 15.26 21.41
N VAL A 108 -2.79 15.52 20.45
CA VAL A 108 -3.06 16.34 19.26
C VAL A 108 -3.68 15.46 18.16
N ARG A 109 -4.91 15.76 17.76
CA ARG A 109 -5.67 14.94 16.77
C ARG A 109 -5.96 15.64 15.45
N ASP A 110 -5.94 16.96 15.43
CA ASP A 110 -6.22 17.73 14.23
C ASP A 110 -5.12 17.52 13.16
N PRO A 111 -5.44 17.18 11.89
CA PRO A 111 -4.44 16.89 10.87
C PRO A 111 -3.40 18.00 10.65
N ASP A 112 -3.83 19.26 10.68
CA ASP A 112 -2.97 20.42 10.42
C ASP A 112 -2.08 20.70 11.63
N ALA A 113 -2.63 20.60 12.84
CA ALA A 113 -1.87 20.69 14.08
C ALA A 113 -0.82 19.57 14.19
N VAL A 114 -1.14 18.33 13.82
CA VAL A 114 -0.18 17.22 13.78
C VAL A 114 0.92 17.49 12.76
N SER A 115 0.56 18.00 11.58
CA SER A 115 1.53 18.34 10.54
C SER A 115 2.46 19.49 10.96
N TYR A 116 1.92 20.51 11.63
CA TYR A 116 2.68 21.61 12.22
C TYR A 116 3.62 21.12 13.32
N LEU A 117 3.12 20.34 14.28
CA LEU A 117 3.90 19.74 15.37
C LEU A 117 5.07 18.94 14.81
N CYS A 118 4.80 18.05 13.84
CA CYS A 118 5.82 17.24 13.18
C CYS A 118 6.90 18.12 12.55
N ARG A 119 6.53 19.18 11.82
CA ARG A 119 7.48 20.09 11.18
C ARG A 119 8.35 20.83 12.19
N VAL A 120 7.74 21.40 13.24
CA VAL A 120 8.46 22.15 14.28
C VAL A 120 9.40 21.24 15.08
N LYS A 121 8.89 20.11 15.60
CA LYS A 121 9.67 19.20 16.44
C LYS A 121 10.81 18.54 15.68
N LYS A 122 10.58 18.12 14.43
CA LYS A 122 11.65 17.64 13.55
C LYS A 122 12.66 18.72 13.23
N GLY A 123 12.22 19.94 12.88
CA GLY A 123 13.12 21.04 12.52
C GLY A 123 14.08 21.46 13.64
N LYS A 124 13.68 21.26 14.90
CA LYS A 124 14.51 21.52 16.08
C LYS A 124 15.29 20.29 16.59
N GLY A 125 15.13 19.12 15.98
CA GLY A 125 15.70 17.87 16.50
C GLY A 125 15.07 17.38 17.81
N GLU A 126 13.85 17.83 18.12
CA GLU A 126 13.13 17.52 19.37
C GLU A 126 12.15 16.33 19.24
N CYS A 127 12.02 15.73 18.06
CA CYS A 127 11.15 14.57 17.85
C CYS A 127 11.95 13.27 18.06
N ARG A 128 11.93 12.71 19.27
CA ARG A 128 12.67 11.47 19.62
C ARG A 128 12.45 10.34 18.61
N TYR A 129 11.20 10.12 18.21
CA TYR A 129 10.83 9.08 17.25
C TYR A 129 11.49 9.28 15.87
N TYR A 130 11.59 10.53 15.42
CA TYR A 130 12.24 10.81 14.14
C TYR A 130 13.76 10.69 14.25
N GLU A 131 14.34 11.16 15.34
CA GLU A 131 15.79 11.07 15.57
C GLU A 131 16.27 9.61 15.65
N ASN A 132 15.50 8.75 16.31
CA ASN A 132 15.80 7.32 16.44
C ASN A 132 15.85 6.60 15.07
N LEU A 133 15.17 7.12 14.05
CA LEU A 133 15.24 6.53 12.70
C LEU A 133 16.65 6.57 12.10
N LYS A 134 17.57 7.42 12.58
CA LYS A 134 18.96 7.44 12.07
C LYS A 134 19.66 6.09 12.20
N TRP A 135 19.28 5.30 13.20
CA TRP A 135 19.92 4.03 13.54
C TRP A 135 19.00 2.82 13.32
N PHE A 136 17.80 3.06 12.77
CA PHE A 136 16.79 2.03 12.57
C PHE A 136 16.78 1.52 11.14
N ASP A 137 16.97 0.22 10.98
CA ASP A 137 16.80 -0.49 9.71
C ASP A 137 15.36 -0.96 9.56
N THR A 138 14.71 -0.53 8.47
CA THR A 138 13.33 -0.89 8.15
C THR A 138 13.24 -2.16 7.30
N GLU A 139 14.33 -2.65 6.71
CA GLU A 139 14.32 -3.82 5.84
C GLU A 139 13.72 -5.08 6.50
N PRO A 140 14.00 -5.40 7.78
CA PRO A 140 13.39 -6.56 8.44
C PRO A 140 11.86 -6.49 8.56
N MET A 141 11.27 -5.30 8.47
CA MET A 141 9.81 -5.15 8.46
C MET A 141 9.20 -5.61 7.12
N ALA A 142 10.00 -5.71 6.06
CA ALA A 142 9.55 -6.07 4.71
C ALA A 142 9.45 -7.58 4.47
N GLU A 143 9.57 -8.42 5.51
CA GLU A 143 9.48 -9.88 5.39
C GLU A 143 8.05 -10.40 5.14
N LYS A 144 7.03 -9.61 5.47
CA LYS A 144 5.62 -9.98 5.31
C LYS A 144 4.75 -8.74 5.07
N PRO A 145 3.55 -8.89 4.49
CA PRO A 145 2.65 -7.76 4.34
C PRO A 145 2.22 -7.18 5.70
N LEU A 146 2.10 -5.85 5.80
CA LEU A 146 1.79 -5.13 7.04
C LEU A 146 0.61 -4.17 6.89
N ILE A 147 -0.44 -4.36 7.68
CA ILE A 147 -1.47 -3.33 7.86
C ILE A 147 -0.95 -2.21 8.76
N TYR A 148 -1.64 -1.07 8.79
CA TYR A 148 -1.12 0.14 9.46
C TYR A 148 -0.84 -0.09 10.94
N ALA A 149 -1.68 -0.90 11.59
CA ALA A 149 -1.56 -1.23 13.01
C ALA A 149 -0.28 -2.01 13.31
N GLU A 150 0.14 -2.90 12.41
CA GLU A 150 1.37 -3.70 12.56
C GLU A 150 2.62 -2.82 12.32
N VAL A 151 2.57 -1.92 11.33
CA VAL A 151 3.63 -0.92 11.13
C VAL A 151 3.76 -0.03 12.38
N MET A 152 2.63 0.42 12.92
CA MET A 152 2.55 1.23 14.13
C MET A 152 3.13 0.48 15.33
N GLU A 153 2.74 -0.77 15.54
CA GLU A 153 3.21 -1.60 16.66
C GLU A 153 4.73 -1.82 16.60
N ALA A 154 5.24 -2.28 15.45
CA ALA A 154 6.66 -2.50 15.24
C ALA A 154 7.49 -1.23 15.50
N CYS A 155 7.05 -0.08 14.98
CA CYS A 155 7.74 1.18 15.19
C CYS A 155 7.62 1.70 16.63
N SER A 156 6.49 1.45 17.31
CA SER A 156 6.29 1.86 18.71
C SER A 156 7.22 1.12 19.65
N ARG A 157 7.41 -0.19 19.42
CA ARG A 157 8.32 -1.02 20.21
C ARG A 157 9.77 -0.55 20.15
N GLU A 158 10.18 -0.08 18.99
CA GLU A 158 11.55 0.40 18.73
C GLU A 158 11.68 1.92 18.98
N GLU A 159 10.63 2.58 19.48
CA GLU A 159 10.55 4.03 19.68
C GLU A 159 10.97 4.86 18.45
N VAL A 160 10.58 4.43 17.25
CA VAL A 160 10.86 5.12 15.97
C VAL A 160 9.60 5.67 15.33
N CYS A 161 9.74 6.67 14.46
CA CYS A 161 8.59 7.35 13.85
C CYS A 161 7.92 6.48 12.78
N PRO A 162 6.67 5.99 12.99
CA PRO A 162 6.00 5.12 12.05
C PRO A 162 5.77 5.78 10.69
N TYR A 163 5.44 7.08 10.69
CA TYR A 163 5.16 7.83 9.45
C TYR A 163 6.36 7.91 8.50
N TYR A 164 7.57 8.08 9.04
CA TYR A 164 8.79 8.15 8.22
C TYR A 164 9.42 6.76 8.00
N ALA A 165 9.18 5.79 8.90
CA ALA A 165 9.55 4.40 8.69
C ALA A 165 8.85 3.82 7.45
N GLN A 166 7.52 3.96 7.33
CA GLN A 166 6.79 3.47 6.15
C GLN A 166 7.25 4.11 4.82
N GLN A 167 7.80 5.34 4.84
CA GLN A 167 8.37 5.95 3.64
C GLN A 167 9.69 5.28 3.21
N ARG A 168 10.43 4.67 4.14
CA ARG A 168 11.60 3.84 3.82
C ARG A 168 11.22 2.46 3.33
N LEU A 169 10.00 1.99 3.62
CA LEU A 169 9.46 0.73 3.09
C LEU A 169 8.97 0.84 1.63
N LEU A 170 8.62 2.05 1.17
CA LEU A 170 8.09 2.28 -0.20
C LEU A 170 8.93 1.63 -1.33
N PRO A 171 10.28 1.73 -1.35
CA PRO A 171 11.09 1.14 -2.41
C PRO A 171 11.12 -0.39 -2.40
N LEU A 172 10.74 -1.02 -1.28
CA LEU A 172 10.76 -2.48 -1.12
C LEU A 172 9.43 -3.13 -1.50
N ALA A 173 8.36 -2.34 -1.65
CA ALA A 173 7.00 -2.84 -1.73
C ALA A 173 6.58 -3.31 -3.13
N ASP A 174 5.98 -4.49 -3.19
CA ASP A 174 5.21 -5.00 -4.33
C ASP A 174 3.79 -4.41 -4.35
N LEU A 175 3.23 -4.05 -3.18
CA LEU A 175 1.91 -3.43 -3.03
C LEU A 175 1.95 -2.31 -1.98
N VAL A 176 1.51 -1.11 -2.37
CA VAL A 176 1.27 0.00 -1.43
C VAL A 176 -0.19 0.41 -1.55
N ALA A 177 -0.97 0.17 -0.50
CA ALA A 177 -2.36 0.60 -0.44
C ALA A 177 -2.47 1.95 0.27
N LEU A 178 -3.16 2.94 -0.31
CA LEU A 178 -3.19 4.31 0.18
C LEU A 178 -4.47 5.07 -0.20
N SER A 179 -4.73 6.20 0.43
CA SER A 179 -5.84 7.09 0.03
C SER A 179 -5.56 7.77 -1.32
N TYR A 180 -6.57 7.96 -2.18
CA TYR A 180 -6.45 8.68 -3.47
C TYR A 180 -5.78 10.04 -3.35
N ASN A 181 -5.86 10.70 -2.19
CA ASN A 181 -5.21 11.98 -1.95
C ASN A 181 -3.69 11.92 -2.21
N TYR A 182 -3.02 10.79 -1.97
CA TYR A 182 -1.60 10.61 -2.30
C TYR A 182 -1.32 10.43 -3.79
N ILE A 183 -2.36 10.33 -4.62
CA ILE A 183 -2.25 10.28 -6.09
C ILE A 183 -2.63 11.64 -6.68
N VAL A 184 -3.76 12.20 -6.27
CA VAL A 184 -4.34 13.40 -6.93
C VAL A 184 -3.86 14.73 -6.35
N ASN A 185 -3.42 14.77 -5.10
CA ASN A 185 -2.89 15.99 -4.50
C ASN A 185 -1.37 16.10 -4.74
N GLU A 186 -0.94 17.20 -5.35
CA GLU A 186 0.45 17.41 -5.78
C GLU A 186 1.46 17.40 -4.63
N GLU A 187 1.11 18.01 -3.48
CA GLU A 187 1.99 18.07 -2.31
C GLU A 187 2.11 16.69 -1.64
N MET A 188 0.97 16.00 -1.48
CA MET A 188 0.95 14.68 -0.85
C MET A 188 1.63 13.63 -1.72
N SER A 189 1.40 13.66 -3.04
CA SER A 189 1.94 12.67 -3.96
C SER A 189 3.47 12.69 -4.04
N TRP A 190 4.13 13.83 -3.75
CA TRP A 190 5.58 13.88 -3.64
C TRP A 190 6.13 12.90 -2.60
N THR A 191 5.38 12.68 -1.51
CA THR A 191 5.76 11.74 -0.44
C THR A 191 5.92 10.31 -0.97
N ILE A 192 5.09 9.92 -1.93
CA ILE A 192 5.12 8.58 -2.51
C ILE A 192 6.07 8.56 -3.72
N ARG A 193 5.86 9.43 -4.71
CA ARG A 193 6.57 9.40 -5.99
C ARG A 193 8.07 9.66 -5.89
N SER A 194 8.52 10.35 -4.83
CA SER A 194 9.96 10.55 -4.57
C SER A 194 10.70 9.28 -4.13
N ARG A 195 9.98 8.25 -3.68
CA ARG A 195 10.53 6.95 -3.24
C ARG A 195 10.08 5.79 -4.12
N LEU A 196 8.88 5.88 -4.67
CA LEU A 196 8.26 4.90 -5.55
C LEU A 196 7.70 5.64 -6.78
N PRO A 197 8.52 5.82 -7.85
CA PRO A 197 8.13 6.58 -9.03
C PRO A 197 6.90 5.98 -9.72
N PHE A 198 5.87 6.79 -9.95
CA PHE A 198 4.58 6.34 -10.47
C PHE A 198 4.67 5.73 -11.87
N GLU A 199 5.60 6.20 -12.69
CA GLU A 199 5.83 5.70 -14.05
C GLU A 199 6.29 4.23 -14.09
N ARG A 200 6.73 3.70 -12.95
CA ARG A 200 7.17 2.31 -12.79
C ARG A 200 6.12 1.42 -12.12
N CYS A 201 4.94 1.96 -11.82
CA CYS A 201 3.93 1.30 -11.00
C CYS A 201 2.66 1.01 -11.81
N PHE A 202 1.94 -0.04 -11.42
CA PHE A 202 0.52 -0.16 -11.73
C PHE A 202 -0.29 0.66 -10.73
N LEU A 203 -1.18 1.53 -11.22
CA LEU A 203 -2.16 2.20 -10.38
C LEU A 203 -3.49 1.43 -10.44
N VAL A 204 -3.95 0.95 -9.29
CA VAL A 204 -5.29 0.40 -9.12
C VAL A 204 -6.12 1.43 -8.36
N VAL A 205 -7.23 1.83 -8.95
CA VAL A 205 -8.19 2.74 -8.31
C VAL A 205 -9.42 1.91 -7.95
N ASP A 206 -9.58 1.58 -6.67
CA ASP A 206 -10.81 0.94 -6.19
C ASP A 206 -11.97 1.93 -6.21
N GLU A 207 -13.23 1.50 -6.16
CA GLU A 207 -14.42 2.37 -5.97
C GLU A 207 -14.38 3.76 -6.67
N ALA A 208 -13.92 3.79 -7.92
CA ALA A 208 -13.61 5.00 -8.69
C ALA A 208 -14.83 5.86 -9.07
N HIS A 209 -16.04 5.48 -8.63
CA HIS A 209 -17.27 6.22 -8.93
C HIS A 209 -17.37 7.58 -8.20
N ASN A 210 -16.46 7.86 -7.26
CA ASN A 210 -16.38 9.12 -6.52
C ASN A 210 -15.16 9.98 -6.91
N LEU A 211 -14.47 9.64 -8.00
CA LEU A 211 -13.27 10.34 -8.48
C LEU A 211 -13.59 11.42 -9.52
#